data_AF-A0A918V6W5-F1
#
_entry.id   AF-A0A918V6W5-F1
#
_cell.length_a   1.000
_cell.length_b   1.000
_cell.length_c   1.000
_cell.angle_alpha   90.00
_cell.angle_beta   90.00
_cell.angle_gamma   90.00
#
_symmetry.space_group_name_H-M   'P 1'
#
loop_
_entity.id
_entity.type
_entity.pdbx_description
1 polymer ?
#
loop_
_entity_poly.entity_id
_entity_poly.type
_entity_poly.pdbx_seq_one_letter_code
_entity_poly.pdbx_strand_id
1 'polypeptide(L)'
;MHPRLINFSRSLSVEQKGAMAHTFLMVLKADDASLNLKMYNYIYDQFESIGFGIKSKYMQEYKTNDLAYSYTKINSLSIDQKRWFAISLHGMMYEIGIKPSFKHIQYYLALGQQTSNPYIK
;
A
#
# COMPACT_ATOMS: atom_id res chain seq x y z
N MET A 1 -2.32 -10.70 19.43
CA MET A 1 -2.22 -10.60 17.95
C MET A 1 -3.00 -11.76 17.34
N HIS A 2 -3.87 -11.52 16.35
CA HIS A 2 -4.82 -12.54 15.84
C HIS A 2 -4.07 -13.60 14.98
N PRO A 3 -4.25 -14.92 15.19
CA PRO A 3 -3.50 -15.97 14.47
C PRO A 3 -3.57 -15.88 12.94
N ARG A 4 -4.72 -15.43 12.42
CA ARG A 4 -4.94 -15.18 10.99
C ARG A 4 -4.04 -14.09 10.42
N LEU A 5 -3.75 -13.04 11.20
CA LEU A 5 -2.90 -11.92 10.79
C LEU A 5 -1.42 -12.32 10.75
N ILE A 6 -0.98 -13.18 11.69
CA ILE A 6 0.38 -13.74 11.70
C ILE A 6 0.62 -14.63 10.48
N ASN A 7 -0.33 -15.52 10.18
CA ASN A 7 -0.23 -16.39 9.00
C ASN A 7 -0.26 -15.59 7.70
N PHE A 8 -1.13 -14.58 7.61
CA PHE A 8 -1.16 -13.65 6.49
C PHE A 8 0.17 -12.92 6.32
N SER A 9 0.71 -12.32 7.40
CA SER A 9 2.00 -11.65 7.39
C SER A 9 3.16 -12.55 6.95
N ARG A 10 3.17 -13.81 7.40
CA ARG A 10 4.21 -14.80 7.02
C ARG A 10 4.09 -15.28 5.58
N SER A 11 2.90 -15.20 4.98
CA SER A 11 2.68 -15.55 3.57
C SER A 11 3.19 -14.51 2.58
N LEU A 12 3.53 -13.30 3.06
CA LEU A 12 4.07 -12.22 2.24
C LEU A 12 5.61 -12.21 2.32
N SER A 13 6.27 -12.20 1.17
CA SER A 13 7.72 -11.98 1.12
C SER A 13 8.07 -10.54 1.51
N VAL A 14 9.33 -10.31 1.90
CA VAL A 14 9.83 -8.95 2.19
C VAL A 14 9.70 -8.04 0.96
N GLU A 15 9.95 -8.59 -0.23
CA GLU A 15 9.78 -7.87 -1.49
C GLU A 15 8.32 -7.47 -1.73
N GLN A 16 7.37 -8.39 -1.51
CA GLN A 16 5.95 -8.09 -1.65
C GLN A 16 5.51 -6.98 -0.69
N LYS A 17 5.94 -7.05 0.58
CA LYS A 17 5.67 -6.01 1.58
C LYS A 17 6.28 -4.67 1.17
N GLY A 18 7.51 -4.67 0.67
CA GLY A 18 8.20 -3.48 0.16
C GLY A 18 7.49 -2.85 -1.04
N ALA A 19 7.09 -3.65 -2.02
CA ALA A 19 6.35 -3.19 -3.19
C ALA A 19 4.98 -2.60 -2.83
N MET A 20 4.26 -3.25 -1.92
CA MET A 20 3.01 -2.72 -1.37
C MET A 20 3.27 -1.37 -0.69
N ALA A 21 4.24 -1.28 0.21
CA ALA A 21 4.56 -0.03 0.92
C ALA A 21 4.98 1.08 -0.04
N HIS A 22 5.76 0.76 -1.06
CA HIS A 22 6.19 1.72 -2.08
C HIS A 22 4.99 2.32 -2.83
N THR A 23 4.05 1.49 -3.29
CA THR A 23 2.86 1.98 -4.00
C THR A 23 1.92 2.79 -3.11
N PHE A 24 1.78 2.43 -1.82
CA PHE A 24 1.07 3.27 -0.84
C PHE A 24 1.71 4.65 -0.70
N LEU A 25 3.03 4.70 -0.56
CA LEU A 25 3.76 5.96 -0.43
C LEU A 25 3.68 6.81 -1.69
N MET A 26 3.58 6.20 -2.87
CA MET A 26 3.35 6.91 -4.13
C MET A 26 1.96 7.57 -4.17
N VAL A 27 0.92 6.85 -3.76
CA VAL A 27 -0.43 7.46 -3.65
C VAL A 27 -0.42 8.58 -2.62
N LEU A 28 0.17 8.35 -1.44
CA LEU A 28 0.30 9.34 -0.37
C LEU A 28 1.05 10.61 -0.80
N LYS A 29 2.05 10.48 -1.66
CA LYS A 29 2.88 11.58 -2.18
C LYS A 29 2.39 12.12 -3.52
N ALA A 30 1.24 11.67 -4.01
CA ALA A 30 0.70 12.13 -5.29
C ALA A 30 0.48 13.64 -5.32
N ASP A 31 0.33 14.27 -4.15
CA ASP A 31 0.21 15.71 -3.99
C ASP A 31 1.35 16.28 -3.13
N ASP A 32 2.33 16.92 -3.79
CA ASP A 32 3.55 17.47 -3.15
C ASP A 32 3.31 18.68 -2.23
N ALA A 33 2.07 19.16 -2.10
CA ALA A 33 1.77 20.35 -1.31
C ALA A 33 2.02 20.16 0.20
N SER A 34 1.79 18.95 0.74
CA SER A 34 2.19 18.55 2.09
C SER A 34 1.91 17.06 2.33
N LEU A 35 2.80 16.37 3.05
CA LEU A 35 2.56 14.98 3.46
C LEU A 35 1.36 14.93 4.41
N ASN A 36 0.31 14.21 4.03
CA ASN A 36 -0.83 14.01 4.91
C ASN A 36 -0.47 13.03 6.04
N LEU A 37 -0.22 13.56 7.25
CA LEU A 37 0.20 12.76 8.39
C LEU A 37 -0.81 11.71 8.83
N LYS A 38 -2.12 11.95 8.64
CA LYS A 38 -3.15 10.96 8.97
C LYS A 38 -3.10 9.77 8.01
N MET A 39 -2.95 10.02 6.71
CA MET A 39 -2.74 8.96 5.72
C MET A 39 -1.43 8.21 5.97
N TYR A 40 -0.35 8.93 6.30
CA TYR A 40 0.93 8.31 6.66
C TYR A 40 0.82 7.38 7.87
N ASN A 41 0.21 7.86 8.96
CA ASN A 41 0.02 7.07 10.18
C ASN A 41 -0.84 5.84 9.92
N TYR A 42 -1.92 6.00 9.13
CA TYR A 42 -2.74 4.86 8.73
C TYR A 42 -1.92 3.79 7.98
N ILE A 43 -1.11 4.18 6.99
CA ILE A 43 -0.23 3.25 6.28
C ILE A 43 0.75 2.59 7.26
N TYR A 44 1.38 3.39 8.12
CA TYR A 44 2.32 2.88 9.13
C TYR A 44 1.67 1.77 9.96
N ASP A 45 0.49 2.01 10.51
CA ASP A 45 -0.24 1.04 11.33
C ASP A 45 -0.62 -0.23 10.55
N GLN A 46 -1.04 -0.10 9.28
CA GLN A 46 -1.32 -1.25 8.42
C GLN A 46 -0.09 -2.12 8.22
N PHE A 47 1.08 -1.53 7.97
CA PHE A 47 2.32 -2.29 7.75
C PHE A 47 2.92 -2.86 9.04
N GLU A 48 2.83 -2.15 10.16
CA GLU A 48 3.18 -2.69 11.48
C GLU A 48 2.30 -3.90 11.82
N SER A 49 1.00 -3.86 11.48
CA SER A 49 0.09 -4.98 11.71
C SER A 49 0.52 -6.28 11.01
N ILE A 50 1.20 -6.16 9.87
CA ILE A 50 1.77 -7.29 9.11
C ILE A 50 3.28 -7.45 9.35
N GLY A 51 3.82 -6.87 10.42
CA GLY A 51 5.20 -7.02 10.85
C GLY A 51 6.22 -6.47 9.85
N PHE A 52 5.89 -5.36 9.18
CA PHE A 52 6.77 -4.69 8.24
C PHE A 52 7.01 -3.24 8.67
N GLY A 53 8.23 -2.94 9.10
CA GLY A 53 8.61 -1.56 9.37
C GLY A 53 8.80 -0.79 8.06
N ILE A 54 7.95 0.19 7.77
CA ILE A 54 8.12 1.06 6.58
C ILE A 54 9.34 1.98 6.66
N LYS A 55 10.00 2.04 7.84
CA LYS A 55 11.31 2.67 8.05
C LYS A 55 12.48 1.69 7.95
N SER A 56 12.23 0.43 7.57
CA SER A 56 13.26 -0.60 7.47
C SER A 56 14.22 -0.35 6.32
N LYS A 57 15.42 -0.95 6.41
CA LYS A 57 16.44 -0.93 5.35
C LYS A 57 15.92 -1.43 3.99
N TYR A 58 14.94 -2.33 4.00
CA TYR A 58 14.31 -2.88 2.80
C TYR A 58 13.59 -1.83 1.96
N MET A 59 13.11 -0.74 2.59
CA MET A 59 12.50 0.37 1.86
C MET A 59 13.53 1.24 1.12
N GLN A 60 14.84 1.09 1.37
CA GLN A 60 15.84 1.84 0.61
C GLN A 60 15.93 1.38 -0.85
N GLU A 61 15.79 0.08 -1.11
CA GLU A 61 15.78 -0.48 -2.47
C GLU A 61 14.59 0.05 -3.28
N TYR A 62 13.44 0.26 -2.63
CA TYR A 62 12.25 0.81 -3.28
C TYR A 62 12.29 2.32 -3.47
N LYS A 63 13.27 3.04 -2.90
CA LYS A 63 13.50 4.44 -3.28
C LYS A 63 14.14 4.57 -4.66
N THR A 64 14.81 3.52 -5.12
CA THR A 64 15.53 3.48 -6.40
C THR A 64 14.85 2.61 -7.45
N ASN A 65 13.98 1.68 -7.04
CA ASN A 65 13.24 0.82 -7.97
C ASN A 65 12.08 1.55 -8.64
N ASP A 66 11.91 1.32 -9.94
CA ASP A 66 10.79 1.86 -10.70
C ASP A 66 9.44 1.22 -10.30
N LEU A 67 8.37 1.98 -10.51
CA LEU A 67 6.98 1.61 -10.23
C LEU A 67 6.59 0.28 -10.87
N ALA A 68 7.10 0.03 -12.09
CA ALA A 68 6.86 -1.20 -12.83
C ALA A 68 7.29 -2.45 -12.04
N TYR A 69 8.44 -2.41 -11.36
CA TYR A 69 8.90 -3.52 -10.53
C TYR A 69 7.93 -3.78 -9.38
N SER A 70 7.43 -2.72 -8.75
CA SER A 70 6.47 -2.84 -7.65
C SER A 70 5.16 -3.49 -8.13
N TYR A 71 4.69 -3.14 -9.32
CA TYR A 71 3.52 -3.76 -9.93
C TYR A 71 3.70 -5.25 -10.21
N THR A 72 4.89 -5.69 -10.64
CA THR A 72 5.13 -7.14 -10.82
C THR A 72 4.94 -7.93 -9.52
N LYS A 73 5.41 -7.38 -8.39
CA LYS A 73 5.29 -8.02 -7.07
C LYS A 73 3.88 -7.97 -6.52
N ILE A 74 3.13 -6.89 -6.80
CA ILE A 74 1.72 -6.80 -6.41
C ILE A 74 0.86 -7.75 -7.25
N ASN A 75 1.19 -7.94 -8.52
CA ASN A 75 0.50 -8.88 -9.39
C ASN A 75 0.66 -10.34 -8.98
N SER A 76 1.78 -10.69 -8.34
CA SER A 76 2.03 -12.04 -7.82
C SER A 76 1.41 -12.32 -6.45
N LEU A 77 0.74 -11.33 -5.84
CA LEU A 77 0.01 -11.54 -4.60
C LEU A 77 -1.14 -12.55 -4.79
N SER A 78 -1.41 -13.32 -3.73
CA SER A 78 -2.61 -14.16 -3.67
C SER A 78 -3.88 -13.31 -3.66
N ILE A 79 -5.04 -13.92 -3.92
CA ILE A 79 -6.33 -13.24 -3.93
C ILE A 79 -6.59 -12.53 -2.59
N ASP A 80 -6.34 -13.20 -1.47
CA ASP A 80 -6.53 -12.62 -0.13
C ASP A 80 -5.58 -11.46 0.15
N GLN A 81 -4.34 -11.55 -0.35
CA GLN A 81 -3.34 -10.48 -0.24
C GLN A 81 -3.73 -9.26 -1.08
N LYS A 82 -4.21 -9.47 -2.31
CA LYS A 82 -4.75 -8.39 -3.16
C LYS A 82 -5.97 -7.75 -2.53
N ARG A 83 -6.86 -8.55 -1.93
CA ARG A 83 -8.04 -8.04 -1.22
C ARG A 83 -7.65 -7.18 -0.02
N TRP A 84 -6.74 -7.66 0.83
CA TRP A 84 -6.23 -6.86 1.95
C TRP A 84 -5.59 -5.56 1.45
N PHE A 85 -4.75 -5.64 0.43
CA PHE A 85 -4.09 -4.46 -0.16
C PHE A 85 -5.10 -3.43 -0.65
N ALA A 86 -6.12 -3.88 -1.39
CA ALA A 86 -7.20 -3.06 -1.90
C ALA A 86 -8.03 -2.39 -0.79
N ILE A 87 -8.41 -3.15 0.25
CA ILE A 87 -9.14 -2.64 1.42
C ILE A 87 -8.30 -1.57 2.12
N SER A 88 -7.03 -1.87 2.40
CA SER A 88 -6.14 -0.93 3.08
C SER A 88 -5.96 0.36 2.27
N LEU A 89 -5.83 0.24 0.95
CA LEU A 89 -5.72 1.41 0.06
C LEU A 89 -7.01 2.23 0.02
N HIS A 90 -8.17 1.57 -0.03
CA HIS A 90 -9.47 2.23 0.03
C HIS A 90 -9.67 2.95 1.38
N GLY A 91 -9.35 2.28 2.49
CA GLY A 91 -9.48 2.83 3.84
C GLY A 91 -8.64 4.10 4.02
N MET A 92 -7.39 4.10 3.55
CA MET A 92 -6.54 5.29 3.56
C MET A 92 -7.17 6.47 2.80
N MET A 93 -7.84 6.19 1.68
CA MET A 93 -8.40 7.20 0.79
C MET A 93 -9.73 7.76 1.28
N TYR A 94 -10.58 6.95 1.90
CA TYR A 94 -11.98 7.30 2.12
C TYR A 94 -12.48 7.10 3.55
N GLU A 95 -11.83 6.27 4.38
CA GLU A 95 -12.37 5.89 5.70
C GLU A 95 -11.71 6.65 6.86
N ILE A 96 -10.53 7.25 6.67
CA ILE A 96 -9.80 7.97 7.73
C ILE A 96 -10.27 9.43 7.95
N GLY A 97 -11.37 9.85 7.31
CA GLY A 97 -11.92 11.20 7.45
C GLY A 97 -11.05 12.32 6.84
N ILE A 98 -10.15 11.97 5.92
CA ILE A 98 -9.38 12.91 5.11
C ILE A 98 -9.93 12.92 3.69
N LYS A 99 -10.18 14.11 3.15
CA LYS A 99 -10.57 14.24 1.76
C LYS A 99 -9.34 14.09 0.85
N PRO A 100 -9.27 13.07 -0.02
CA PRO A 100 -8.17 12.92 -0.96
C PRO A 100 -8.25 14.02 -2.03
N SER A 101 -7.08 14.49 -2.50
CA SER A 101 -7.03 15.42 -3.63
C SER A 101 -7.23 14.68 -4.96
N PHE A 102 -7.44 15.44 -6.04
CA PHE A 102 -7.63 14.87 -7.37
C PHE A 102 -6.44 13.98 -7.80
N LYS A 103 -5.20 14.39 -7.49
CA LYS A 103 -4.00 13.59 -7.80
C LYS A 103 -3.98 12.27 -7.03
N HIS A 104 -4.33 12.29 -5.74
CA HIS A 104 -4.46 11.06 -4.95
C HIS A 104 -5.45 10.07 -5.61
N ILE A 105 -6.60 10.58 -6.06
CA ILE A 105 -7.63 9.77 -6.73
C ILE A 105 -7.09 9.19 -8.05
N GLN A 106 -6.40 9.98 -8.87
CA GLN A 106 -5.81 9.50 -10.12
C GLN A 106 -4.81 8.36 -9.89
N TYR A 107 -3.91 8.50 -8.92
CA TYR A 107 -2.93 7.46 -8.59
C TYR A 107 -3.60 6.22 -7.97
N TYR A 108 -4.62 6.41 -7.12
CA TYR A 108 -5.43 5.33 -6.58
C TYR A 108 -6.10 4.51 -7.70
N LEU A 109 -6.72 5.18 -8.68
CA LEU A 109 -7.38 4.52 -9.81
C LEU A 109 -6.38 3.79 -10.71
N ALA A 110 -5.24 4.43 -11.04
CA ALA A 110 -4.18 3.82 -11.84
C ALA A 110 -3.63 2.56 -11.15
N LEU A 111 -3.39 2.62 -9.84
CA LEU A 111 -2.95 1.48 -9.04
C LEU A 111 -4.03 0.39 -8.99
N GLY A 112 -5.30 0.74 -8.88
CA GLY A 112 -6.39 -0.22 -8.89
C GLY A 112 -6.49 -1.06 -10.16
N GLN A 113 -6.33 -0.42 -11.32
CA GLN A 113 -6.30 -1.10 -12.61
C GLN A 113 -5.16 -2.12 -12.68
N GLN A 114 -3.99 -1.77 -12.14
CA GLN A 114 -2.83 -2.65 -12.12
C GLN A 114 -2.92 -3.79 -11.10
N THR A 115 -3.83 -3.70 -10.12
CA THR A 115 -3.83 -4.61 -8.95
C THR A 115 -5.12 -5.42 -8.79
N SER A 116 -6.03 -5.31 -9.76
CA SER A 116 -7.35 -5.94 -9.74
C SER A 116 -8.15 -5.57 -8.49
N ASN A 117 -8.08 -4.31 -8.08
CA ASN A 117 -8.75 -3.83 -6.88
C ASN A 117 -10.29 -3.91 -7.05
N PRO A 118 -11.02 -4.67 -6.20
CA PRO A 118 -12.46 -4.87 -6.36
C PRO A 118 -13.31 -3.60 -6.12
N TYR A 119 -12.72 -2.54 -5.54
CA TYR A 119 -13.38 -1.26 -5.31
C TYR A 119 -13.28 -0.29 -6.48
N ILE A 120 -12.56 -0.66 -7.55
CA ILE A 120 -12.35 0.16 -8.74
C ILE A 120 -12.98 -0.60 -9.92
N LYS A 121 -14.10 -0.05 -10.44
CA LYS A 121 -14.83 -0.57 -11.59
C LYS A 121 -14.48 0.20 -12.84
#